data_AF-A0A3D1HIY8-F1
#
_entry.id   AF-A0A3D1HIY8-F1
#
_cell.length_a   1.000
_cell.length_b   1.000
_cell.length_c   1.000
_cell.angle_alpha   90.00
_cell.angle_beta   90.00
_cell.angle_gamma   90.00
#
_symmetry.space_group_name_H-M   'P 1'
#
loop_
_entity.id
_entity.type
_entity.pdbx_description
1 polymer ?
#
loop_
_entity_poly.entity_id
_entity_poly.type
_entity_poly.pdbx_seq_one_letter_code
_entity_poly.pdbx_strand_id
1 'polypeptide(L)' 'MDSLKKVFASKLLKVKAIKLQPENPFTWASGWKSPFYCDNR' A
#
# COMPACT_ATOMS: atom_id res chain seq x y z
N MET A 1 20.80 -7.05 0.59
CA MET A 1 20.05 -5.79 0.44
C MET A 1 18.52 -5.97 0.42
N ASP A 2 18.01 -7.17 0.08
CA ASP A 2 16.56 -7.49 0.11
C ASP A 2 15.90 -7.49 1.50
N SER A 3 16.66 -7.83 2.54
CA SER A 3 16.11 -7.97 3.89
C SER A 3 15.50 -6.67 4.41
N LEU A 4 16.19 -5.53 4.23
CA LEU A 4 15.69 -4.23 4.69
C LEU A 4 14.39 -3.83 3.98
N LYS A 5 14.31 -4.01 2.65
CA LYS A 5 13.11 -3.70 1.87
C LYS A 5 11.91 -4.53 2.33
N LYS A 6 12.12 -5.83 2.56
CA LYS A 6 11.08 -6.75 3.06
C LYS A 6 10.63 -6.38 4.47
N VAL A 7 11.56 -6.07 5.38
CA VAL A 7 11.25 -5.65 6.75
C VAL A 7 10.49 -4.33 6.75
N PHE A 8 10.91 -3.35 5.95
CA PHE A 8 10.24 -2.06 5.84
C PHE A 8 8.81 -2.20 5.30
N ALA A 9 8.64 -2.92 4.18
CA ALA A 9 7.32 -3.19 3.61
C ALA A 9 6.40 -3.93 4.61
N SER A 10 6.94 -4.92 5.33
CA SER A 10 6.18 -5.64 6.38
C SER A 10 5.70 -4.69 7.49
N LYS A 11 6.55 -3.75 7.94
CA LYS A 11 6.15 -2.75 8.93
C LYS A 11 5.04 -1.84 8.42
N LEU A 12 5.16 -1.32 7.19
CA LEU A 12 4.14 -0.45 6.58
C LEU A 12 2.78 -1.16 6.42
N LEU A 13 2.80 -2.43 6.03
CA LEU A 13 1.58 -3.24 5.97
C LEU A 13 0.97 -3.47 7.35
N LYS A 14 1.80 -3.75 8.37
CA LYS A 14 1.33 -3.97 9.75
C LYS A 14 0.65 -2.75 10.35
N VAL A 15 1.19 -1.54 10.12
CA VAL A 15 0.60 -0.28 10.61
C VAL A 15 -0.52 0.24 9.71
N LYS A 16 -0.88 -0.51 8.66
CA LYS A 16 -1.93 -0.15 7.68
C LYS A 16 -1.67 1.15 6.91
N ALA A 17 -0.41 1.60 6.86
CA ALA A 17 0.05 2.67 5.98
C ALA A 17 -0.11 2.26 4.51
N ILE A 18 0.03 0.98 4.20
CA ILE A 18 -0.25 0.41 2.87
C ILE A 18 -1.45 -0.54 2.97
N LYS A 19 -2.40 -0.41 2.02
CA LYS A 19 -3.53 -1.32 1.83
C LYS A 19 -3.53 -1.87 0.41
N LEU A 20 -3.74 -3.19 0.27
CA LEU A 20 -3.81 -3.89 -1.01
C LEU A 20 -5.22 -4.46 -1.18
N GLN A 21 -5.90 -4.07 -2.26
CA GLN A 21 -7.24 -4.54 -2.64
C GLN A 21 -7.31 -4.73 -4.17
N PRO A 22 -6.68 -5.78 -4.72
CA PRO A 22 -6.68 -6.02 -6.16
C PRO A 22 -8.07 -6.30 -6.74
N GLU A 23 -8.94 -6.97 -5.97
CA GLU A 23 -10.30 -7.34 -6.40
C GLU A 23 -11.32 -6.22 -6.19
N ASN A 24 -11.06 -5.29 -5.27
CA ASN A 24 -11.92 -4.15 -4.98
C ASN A 24 -11.10 -2.84 -4.93
N PRO A 25 -10.74 -2.26 -6.08
CA PRO A 25 -9.79 -1.15 -6.16
C PRO A 25 -10.28 0.14 -5.49
N PHE A 26 -9.34 0.92 -4.96
CA PHE A 26 -9.59 2.27 -4.47
C PHE A 26 -9.75 3.25 -5.63
N THR A 27 -10.64 4.24 -5.49
CA THR A 27 -10.72 5.37 -6.43
C THR A 27 -9.90 6.54 -5.90
N TRP A 28 -8.89 6.95 -6.67
CA TRP A 28 -8.09 8.13 -6.36
C TRP A 28 -8.82 9.40 -6.80
N ALA A 29 -8.33 10.56 -6.33
CA ALA A 29 -8.93 11.86 -6.65
C ALA A 29 -8.96 12.16 -8.17
N SER A 30 -8.03 11.60 -8.94
CA SER A 30 -8.03 11.68 -10.41
C SER A 30 -9.06 10.79 -11.09
N GLY A 31 -9.84 10.00 -10.34
CA GLY A 31 -10.72 8.94 -10.85
C GLY A 31 -10.00 7.62 -11.13
N TRP A 32 -8.67 7.56 -10.97
CA TRP A 32 -7.90 6.32 -11.18
C TRP A 32 -8.31 5.22 -10.19
N LYS A 33 -8.56 4.00 -10.71
CA LYS A 33 -8.82 2.81 -9.89
C LYS A 33 -7.51 2.09 -9.58
N SER A 34 -6.99 2.29 -8.37
CA SER A 34 -5.73 1.66 -7.93
C SER A 34 -6.00 0.41 -7.09
N PRO A 35 -5.30 -0.70 -7.33
CA PRO A 35 -5.38 -1.88 -6.47
C PRO A 35 -4.67 -1.68 -5.12
N PHE A 36 -4.04 -0.53 -4.89
CA PHE A 36 -3.39 -0.20 -3.62
C PHE A 36 -3.57 1.26 -3.21
N TYR A 37 -3.48 1.48 -1.91
CA TYR A 37 -3.44 2.80 -1.28
C TYR A 37 -2.24 2.86 -0.33
N CYS A 38 -1.58 4.03 -0.26
CA CYS A 38 -0.41 4.26 0.57
C CYS A 38 -0.50 5.65 1.22
N ASP A 39 -0.36 5.71 2.54
CA ASP A 39 -0.25 6.94 3.32
C ASP A 39 0.80 6.74 4.42
N ASN A 40 1.96 7.36 4.22
CA ASN A 40 3.14 7.24 5.11
C ASN A 40 3.30 8.46 6.04
N ARG A 41 2.26 9.29 6.17
CA ARG A 41 2.25 10.45 7.06
C ARG A 41 2.30 10.04 8.53
#